data_AF-A0A1M2VK06-F1
#
_entry.id   AF-A0A1M2VK06-F1
#
_cell.length_a   1.000
_cell.length_b   1.000
_cell.length_c   1.000
_cell.angle_alpha   90.00
_cell.angle_beta   90.00
_cell.angle_gamma   90.00
#
_symmetry.space_group_name_H-M   'P 1'
#
loop_
_entity.id
_entity.type
_entity.pdbx_description
1 polymer ?
#
loop_
_entity_poly.entity_id
_entity_poly.type
_entity_poly.pdbx_seq_one_letter_code
_entity_poly.pdbx_strand_id
1 'polypeptide(L)'
;MNGHLASYILFLLAEQATLAVQLHYPWMNFDALSHHLHLPSGVSKVVIGRYPLPALLPGSSGPPDSPLIWGITLSGSERVIRWVGDELTRMLCGGATNAQLAGVRELWLADVSPAPCDEPHILRAAEANQVRAIIQDMSSLETVVLVNQFQAPWTGAPPSLRLLPNAREGERHVGPRPSMVRIAHGYGKHVLQRWSERPDPTPAVPALDLTGVLEELASGAYDYVRNVVIEVPYHVAVDAGDIERLREHCDTVQVKVVDVTPAISLPAYCYESAAWAANDVPWPYKLW
;
A
#
# COMPACT_ATOMS: atom_id res chain seq x y z
N MET A 1 14.05 -1.69 -27.25
CA MET A 1 14.31 -3.15 -27.27
C MET A 1 13.93 -3.86 -25.98
N ASN A 2 14.25 -3.33 -24.78
CA ASN A 2 14.06 -4.05 -23.51
C ASN A 2 12.61 -4.39 -23.15
N GLY A 3 11.62 -3.53 -23.48
CA GLY A 3 10.21 -3.81 -23.20
C GLY A 3 9.67 -5.06 -23.89
N HIS A 4 10.07 -5.30 -25.15
CA HIS A 4 9.61 -6.48 -25.91
C HIS A 4 10.12 -7.81 -25.35
N LEU A 5 11.34 -7.84 -24.79
CA LEU A 5 11.88 -9.04 -24.17
C LEU A 5 11.12 -9.39 -22.89
N ALA A 6 10.84 -8.40 -22.04
CA ALA A 6 10.03 -8.62 -20.84
C ALA A 6 8.59 -9.06 -21.22
N SER A 7 7.96 -8.43 -22.21
CA SER A 7 6.66 -8.87 -22.73
C SER A 7 6.69 -10.30 -23.23
N TYR A 8 7.74 -10.68 -23.97
CA TYR A 8 7.91 -12.03 -24.52
C TYR A 8 8.14 -13.08 -23.43
N ILE A 9 8.97 -12.77 -22.41
CA ILE A 9 9.18 -13.66 -21.27
C ILE A 9 7.86 -13.85 -20.51
N LEU A 10 7.11 -12.78 -20.25
CA LEU A 10 5.83 -12.86 -19.55
C LEU A 10 4.79 -13.63 -20.36
N PHE A 11 4.79 -13.47 -21.68
CA PHE A 11 3.97 -14.26 -22.58
C PHE A 11 4.32 -15.75 -22.51
N LEU A 12 5.60 -16.12 -22.56
CA LEU A 12 6.03 -17.52 -22.41
C LEU A 12 5.68 -18.11 -21.04
N LEU A 13 5.78 -17.29 -19.99
CA LEU A 13 5.42 -17.71 -18.63
C LEU A 13 3.91 -17.69 -18.38
N ALA A 14 3.11 -17.10 -19.27
CA ALA A 14 1.67 -17.03 -19.11
C ALA A 14 0.97 -18.40 -19.23
N GLU A 15 1.66 -19.46 -19.65
CA GLU A 15 1.12 -20.83 -19.62
C GLU A 15 1.35 -21.53 -18.27
N GLN A 16 2.14 -20.95 -17.37
CA GLN A 16 2.33 -21.49 -16.02
C GLN A 16 1.06 -21.26 -15.18
N ALA A 17 0.56 -22.33 -14.56
CA ALA A 17 -0.63 -22.30 -13.72
C ALA A 17 -0.43 -21.48 -12.45
N THR A 18 0.78 -21.53 -11.86
CA THR A 18 1.16 -20.71 -10.71
C THR A 18 2.40 -19.90 -11.04
N LEU A 19 2.33 -18.57 -10.94
CA LEU A 19 3.44 -17.70 -11.31
C LEU A 19 3.52 -16.47 -10.40
N ALA A 20 4.69 -16.20 -9.86
CA ALA A 20 5.02 -14.95 -9.19
C ALA A 20 6.00 -14.15 -10.07
N VAL A 21 5.66 -12.91 -10.37
CA VAL A 21 6.45 -12.03 -11.23
C VAL A 21 6.76 -10.74 -10.48
N GLN A 22 8.04 -10.38 -10.42
CA GLN A 22 8.48 -9.09 -9.93
C GLN A 22 9.23 -8.32 -11.02
N LEU A 23 8.72 -7.13 -11.34
CA LEU A 23 9.29 -6.23 -12.33
C LEU A 23 9.87 -5.00 -11.64
N HIS A 24 11.19 -4.83 -11.78
CA HIS A 24 11.94 -3.71 -11.24
C HIS A 24 12.41 -2.79 -12.38
N TYR A 25 12.34 -1.48 -12.13
CA TYR A 25 12.99 -0.37 -12.85
C TYR A 25 12.31 0.30 -14.08
N PRO A 26 12.51 1.64 -14.26
CA PRO A 26 11.64 2.58 -15.00
C PRO A 26 11.95 2.80 -16.50
N TRP A 27 12.95 2.12 -17.06
CA TRP A 27 13.38 2.37 -18.45
C TRP A 27 12.66 1.51 -19.49
N MET A 28 11.73 0.66 -19.05
CA MET A 28 10.87 -0.05 -19.97
C MET A 28 9.78 0.89 -20.44
N ASN A 29 9.72 1.12 -21.75
CA ASN A 29 8.53 1.69 -22.36
C ASN A 29 7.35 0.73 -22.10
N PHE A 30 6.51 1.08 -21.12
CA PHE A 30 5.36 0.28 -20.70
C PHE A 30 4.30 0.16 -21.80
N ASP A 31 4.32 1.04 -22.81
CA ASP A 31 3.42 0.95 -23.96
C ASP A 31 3.61 -0.38 -24.73
N ALA A 32 4.79 -1.00 -24.66
CA ALA A 32 5.04 -2.31 -25.29
C ALA A 32 4.70 -3.51 -24.37
N LEU A 33 4.61 -3.28 -23.06
CA LEU A 33 4.25 -4.29 -22.06
C LEU A 33 2.73 -4.42 -21.92
N SER A 34 2.02 -3.32 -22.15
CA SER A 34 0.57 -3.22 -22.00
C SER A 34 -0.24 -4.12 -22.92
N HIS A 35 0.26 -4.39 -24.11
CA HIS A 35 -0.39 -5.27 -25.06
C HIS A 35 -0.25 -6.77 -24.72
N HIS A 36 0.64 -7.13 -23.79
CA HIS A 36 1.00 -8.53 -23.53
C HIS A 36 0.91 -8.96 -22.06
N LEU A 37 0.92 -8.02 -21.10
CA LEU A 37 0.58 -8.32 -19.73
C LEU A 37 -0.94 -8.40 -19.58
N HIS A 38 -1.46 -9.62 -19.71
CA HIS A 38 -2.75 -9.92 -19.11
C HIS A 38 -2.57 -9.91 -17.59
N LEU A 39 -3.25 -8.95 -16.91
CA LEU A 39 -3.41 -9.05 -15.47
C LEU A 39 -3.96 -10.43 -15.09
N PRO A 40 -3.63 -10.91 -13.87
CA PRO A 40 -4.24 -12.12 -13.37
C PRO A 40 -5.76 -12.01 -13.45
N SER A 41 -6.43 -13.03 -13.98
CA SER A 41 -7.84 -13.21 -13.65
C SER A 41 -7.96 -13.47 -12.14
N GLY A 42 -9.00 -12.92 -11.50
CA GLY A 42 -9.26 -13.20 -10.10
C GLY A 42 -8.27 -12.56 -9.12
N VAL A 43 -7.77 -11.35 -9.41
CA VAL A 43 -7.09 -10.53 -8.40
C VAL A 43 -8.06 -10.30 -7.24
N SER A 44 -7.68 -10.76 -6.05
CA SER A 44 -8.48 -10.62 -4.83
C SER A 44 -7.87 -9.61 -3.86
N LYS A 45 -6.56 -9.37 -3.95
CA LYS A 45 -5.85 -8.41 -3.11
C LYS A 45 -4.95 -7.50 -3.91
N VAL A 46 -4.90 -6.23 -3.52
CA VAL A 46 -4.02 -5.22 -4.12
C VAL A 46 -3.23 -4.52 -3.02
N VAL A 47 -1.97 -4.23 -3.29
CA VAL A 47 -1.15 -3.31 -2.48
C VAL A 47 -0.72 -2.16 -3.35
N ILE A 48 -0.88 -0.93 -2.87
CA ILE A 48 -0.32 0.28 -3.46
C ILE A 48 0.49 0.96 -2.37
N GLY A 49 1.75 1.28 -2.65
CA GLY A 49 2.60 1.94 -1.67
C GLY A 49 3.70 2.79 -2.25
N ARG A 50 4.30 3.63 -1.40
CA ARG A 50 5.49 4.42 -1.71
C ARG A 50 6.65 3.95 -0.86
N TYR A 51 7.81 3.78 -1.48
CA TYR A 51 8.94 3.09 -0.88
C TYR A 51 10.23 3.88 -1.08
N PRO A 52 11.08 4.05 -0.05
CA PRO A 52 12.42 4.58 -0.22
C PRO A 52 13.18 4.00 -1.42
N LEU A 53 13.75 4.86 -2.27
CA LEU A 53 14.60 4.42 -3.37
C LEU A 53 15.85 3.73 -2.78
N PRO A 54 16.20 2.49 -3.19
CA PRO A 54 17.40 1.83 -2.67
C PRO A 54 18.66 2.63 -3.06
N ALA A 55 19.55 2.89 -2.11
CA ALA A 55 20.79 3.65 -2.32
C ALA A 55 21.78 2.98 -3.30
N LEU A 56 21.51 1.74 -3.72
CA LEU A 56 22.40 0.90 -4.53
C LEU A 56 22.24 1.09 -6.03
N LEU A 57 21.59 2.14 -6.50
CA LEU A 57 21.28 2.33 -7.92
C LEU A 57 22.16 3.45 -8.50
N PRO A 58 23.31 3.11 -9.12
CA PRO A 58 24.22 4.11 -9.66
C PRO A 58 23.53 4.84 -10.81
N GLY A 59 23.45 6.17 -10.73
CA GLY A 59 22.92 7.00 -11.81
C GLY A 59 21.42 7.32 -11.75
N SER A 60 20.74 7.11 -10.61
CA SER A 60 19.38 7.62 -10.42
C SER A 60 19.40 9.15 -10.30
N SER A 61 19.36 9.86 -11.43
CA SER A 61 18.97 11.27 -11.49
C SER A 61 17.45 11.39 -11.35
N GLY A 62 16.90 10.85 -10.27
CA GLY A 62 15.53 11.15 -9.88
C GLY A 62 15.40 12.66 -9.63
N PRO A 63 14.20 13.25 -9.78
CA PRO A 63 14.01 14.63 -9.37
C PRO A 63 14.48 14.78 -7.92
N PRO A 64 15.25 15.84 -7.59
CA PRO A 64 15.87 16.02 -6.26
C PRO A 64 14.87 16.00 -5.08
N ASP A 65 13.57 16.04 -5.38
CA ASP A 65 12.49 16.32 -4.44
C ASP A 65 11.65 15.09 -4.03
N SER A 66 11.97 13.86 -4.47
CA SER A 66 11.28 12.67 -3.92
C SER A 66 12.17 11.44 -3.80
N PRO A 67 12.55 11.04 -2.57
CA PRO A 67 13.34 9.83 -2.32
C PRO A 67 12.49 8.55 -2.35
N LEU A 68 11.25 8.61 -2.88
CA LEU A 68 10.29 7.51 -2.85
C LEU A 68 9.91 7.07 -4.28
N ILE A 69 9.75 5.77 -4.48
CA ILE A 69 9.22 5.14 -5.69
C ILE A 69 7.86 4.51 -5.39
N TRP A 70 6.98 4.49 -6.38
CA TRP A 70 5.73 3.76 -6.28
C TRP A 70 5.97 2.27 -6.46
N GLY A 71 5.15 1.46 -5.80
CA GLY A 71 4.98 0.09 -6.23
C GLY A 71 3.59 -0.44 -5.94
N ILE A 72 3.15 -1.30 -6.84
CA ILE A 72 1.86 -1.95 -6.82
C ILE A 72 2.06 -3.47 -6.87
N THR A 73 1.31 -4.20 -6.04
CA THR A 73 1.28 -5.66 -6.06
C THR A 73 -0.17 -6.11 -6.25
N LEU A 74 -0.39 -6.97 -7.22
CA LEU A 74 -1.68 -7.61 -7.49
C LEU A 74 -1.55 -9.09 -7.16
N SER A 75 -2.43 -9.58 -6.29
CA SER A 75 -2.44 -10.96 -5.84
C SER A 75 -3.76 -11.63 -6.20
N GLY A 76 -3.69 -12.67 -7.02
CA GLY A 76 -4.76 -13.63 -7.28
C GLY A 76 -4.46 -15.00 -6.65
N SER A 77 -5.33 -15.97 -6.91
CA SER A 77 -5.13 -17.37 -6.48
C SER A 77 -3.98 -18.06 -7.20
N GLU A 78 -3.76 -17.68 -8.46
CA GLU A 78 -2.81 -18.33 -9.37
C GLU A 78 -1.60 -17.46 -9.69
N ARG A 79 -1.74 -16.13 -9.61
CA ARG A 79 -0.66 -15.22 -9.99
C ARG A 79 -0.49 -14.08 -9.02
N VAL A 80 0.77 -13.74 -8.77
CA VAL A 80 1.15 -12.49 -8.13
C VAL A 80 2.02 -11.69 -9.08
N ILE A 81 1.65 -10.45 -9.31
CA ILE A 81 2.45 -9.51 -10.11
C ILE A 81 2.80 -8.32 -9.25
N ARG A 82 4.06 -7.93 -9.29
CA ARG A 82 4.55 -6.72 -8.64
C ARG A 82 5.27 -5.82 -9.63
N TRP A 83 4.97 -4.54 -9.56
CA TRP A 83 5.69 -3.48 -10.26
C TRP A 83 6.20 -2.42 -9.30
N VAL A 84 7.32 -1.82 -9.66
CA VAL A 84 7.93 -0.70 -8.96
C VAL A 84 8.42 0.32 -10.00
N GLY A 85 8.09 1.59 -9.83
CA GLY A 85 8.46 2.66 -10.76
C GLY A 85 8.11 4.06 -10.27
N ASP A 86 8.37 5.06 -11.12
CA ASP A 86 8.29 6.48 -10.72
C ASP A 86 6.88 7.06 -10.84
N GLU A 87 5.99 6.46 -11.63
CA GLU A 87 4.62 6.95 -11.86
C GLU A 87 3.59 5.82 -11.77
N LEU A 88 2.63 5.97 -10.85
CA LEU A 88 1.53 5.04 -10.65
C LEU A 88 0.66 4.87 -11.91
N THR A 89 0.43 5.96 -12.64
CA THR A 89 -0.31 5.93 -13.92
C THR A 89 0.34 5.06 -14.97
N ARG A 90 1.66 5.13 -15.16
CA ARG A 90 2.32 4.27 -16.17
C ARG A 90 2.24 2.79 -15.81
N MET A 91 2.23 2.47 -14.52
CA MET A 91 2.08 1.07 -14.07
C MET A 91 0.68 0.50 -14.36
N LEU A 92 -0.33 1.34 -14.60
CA LEU A 92 -1.74 0.93 -14.72
C LEU A 92 -2.36 1.22 -16.09
N CYS A 93 -2.00 2.32 -16.73
CA CYS A 93 -2.28 2.59 -18.15
C CYS A 93 -1.74 1.47 -19.07
N GLY A 94 -0.80 0.67 -18.56
CA GLY A 94 -0.21 -0.45 -19.25
C GLY A 94 -0.78 -1.82 -18.92
N GLY A 95 -2.05 -2.00 -18.53
CA GLY A 95 -2.62 -3.36 -18.50
C GLY A 95 -3.80 -3.62 -17.57
N ALA A 96 -4.19 -2.68 -16.70
CA ALA A 96 -5.34 -2.89 -15.83
C ALA A 96 -6.63 -2.39 -16.49
N THR A 97 -7.44 -3.32 -16.99
CA THR A 97 -8.83 -3.00 -17.34
C THR A 97 -9.66 -2.95 -16.06
N ASN A 98 -10.64 -2.03 -15.96
CA ASN A 98 -11.53 -1.90 -14.80
C ASN A 98 -12.16 -3.26 -14.39
N ALA A 99 -12.38 -4.15 -15.37
CA ALA A 99 -12.88 -5.50 -15.16
C ALA A 99 -11.99 -6.40 -14.27
N GLN A 100 -10.67 -6.20 -14.28
CA GLN A 100 -9.72 -7.03 -13.54
C GLN A 100 -9.60 -6.60 -12.06
N LEU A 101 -9.88 -5.33 -11.76
CA LEU A 101 -9.90 -4.81 -10.39
C LEU A 101 -11.26 -4.96 -9.72
N ALA A 102 -12.33 -5.17 -10.49
CA ALA A 102 -13.68 -5.34 -9.96
C ALA A 102 -13.81 -6.46 -8.90
N GLY A 103 -12.98 -7.51 -9.00
CA GLY A 103 -12.97 -8.64 -8.06
C GLY A 103 -12.12 -8.45 -6.80
N VAL A 104 -11.43 -7.32 -6.66
CA VAL A 104 -10.56 -7.04 -5.51
C VAL A 104 -11.43 -6.85 -4.26
N ARG A 105 -11.12 -7.60 -3.20
CA ARG A 105 -11.82 -7.54 -1.91
C ARG A 105 -11.00 -6.87 -0.81
N GLU A 106 -9.68 -6.88 -0.93
CA GLU A 106 -8.76 -6.34 0.07
C GLU A 106 -7.72 -5.42 -0.60
N LEU A 107 -7.66 -4.17 -0.16
CA LEU A 107 -6.68 -3.17 -0.63
C LEU A 107 -5.76 -2.78 0.52
N TRP A 108 -4.46 -2.76 0.27
CA TRP A 108 -3.43 -2.28 1.20
C TRP A 108 -2.83 -0.98 0.67
N LEU A 109 -2.93 0.10 1.45
CA LEU A 109 -2.32 1.39 1.16
C LEU A 109 -1.13 1.58 2.11
N ALA A 110 0.08 1.39 1.59
CA ALA A 110 1.31 1.38 2.38
C ALA A 110 2.10 2.69 2.23
N ASP A 111 2.14 3.49 3.29
CA ASP A 111 2.85 4.78 3.34
C ASP A 111 2.33 5.79 2.29
N VAL A 112 1.03 5.67 2.01
CA VAL A 112 0.27 6.53 1.08
C VAL A 112 -0.71 7.37 1.89
N SER A 113 -0.20 8.43 2.55
CA SER A 113 -1.07 9.37 3.27
C SER A 113 -1.20 10.70 2.51
N PRO A 114 -2.44 11.16 2.25
CA PRO A 114 -2.71 12.50 1.73
C PRO A 114 -2.79 13.56 2.84
N ALA A 115 -2.57 13.19 4.11
CA ALA A 115 -2.61 14.14 5.22
C ALA A 115 -1.49 15.19 5.08
N PRO A 116 -1.78 16.48 5.32
CA PRO A 116 -0.75 17.51 5.33
C PRO A 116 0.12 17.34 6.58
N CYS A 117 1.30 16.77 6.41
CA CYS A 117 2.39 16.86 7.38
C CYS A 117 3.48 17.73 6.75
N ASP A 118 4.19 18.54 7.53
CA ASP A 118 5.11 19.60 7.08
C ASP A 118 6.38 19.12 6.29
N GLU A 119 6.32 18.00 5.57
CA GLU A 119 7.47 17.28 5.02
C GLU A 119 7.20 16.67 3.63
N PRO A 120 8.26 16.34 2.83
CA PRO A 120 8.22 15.85 1.44
C PRO A 120 7.44 14.55 1.19
N HIS A 121 6.75 14.02 2.20
CA HIS A 121 6.01 12.78 2.17
C HIS A 121 4.49 12.97 1.96
N ILE A 122 3.98 14.20 1.81
CA ILE A 122 2.57 14.41 1.41
C ILE A 122 2.36 13.87 0.00
N LEU A 123 1.29 13.10 -0.19
CA LEU A 123 0.84 12.69 -1.51
C LEU A 123 0.29 13.89 -2.29
N ARG A 124 0.83 14.20 -3.48
CA ARG A 124 0.34 15.34 -4.28
C ARG A 124 -1.10 15.08 -4.72
N ALA A 125 -1.89 16.14 -4.91
CA ALA A 125 -3.30 16.02 -5.30
C ALA A 125 -3.52 15.19 -6.57
N ALA A 126 -2.64 15.33 -7.57
CA ALA A 126 -2.70 14.55 -8.80
C ALA A 126 -2.51 13.04 -8.54
N GLU A 127 -1.54 12.68 -7.69
CA GLU A 127 -1.27 11.28 -7.32
C GLU A 127 -2.39 10.72 -6.44
N ALA A 128 -2.91 11.50 -5.50
CA ALA A 128 -4.06 11.12 -4.69
C ALA A 128 -5.30 10.83 -5.56
N ASN A 129 -5.53 11.65 -6.59
CA ASN A 129 -6.61 11.42 -7.55
C ASN A 129 -6.41 10.15 -8.38
N GLN A 130 -5.16 9.81 -8.72
CA GLN A 130 -4.86 8.54 -9.41
C GLN A 130 -5.18 7.35 -8.51
N VAL A 131 -4.75 7.38 -7.24
CA VAL A 131 -5.08 6.32 -6.27
C VAL A 131 -6.60 6.18 -6.11
N ARG A 132 -7.33 7.29 -5.98
CA ARG A 132 -8.79 7.29 -5.92
C ARG A 132 -9.44 6.65 -7.15
N ALA A 133 -8.98 6.99 -8.35
CA ALA A 133 -9.50 6.41 -9.59
C ALA A 133 -9.33 4.88 -9.61
N ILE A 134 -8.18 4.38 -9.13
CA ILE A 134 -7.92 2.94 -9.04
C ILE A 134 -8.86 2.26 -8.04
N ILE A 135 -9.09 2.90 -6.89
CA ILE A 135 -10.02 2.41 -5.88
C ILE A 135 -11.44 2.35 -6.45
N GLN A 136 -11.85 3.34 -7.25
CA GLN A 136 -13.17 3.36 -7.89
C GLN A 136 -13.44 2.14 -8.77
N ASP A 137 -12.40 1.55 -9.38
CA ASP A 137 -12.53 0.35 -10.21
C ASP A 137 -12.66 -0.96 -9.40
N MET A 138 -12.51 -0.92 -8.07
CA MET A 138 -12.59 -2.08 -7.18
C MET A 138 -13.99 -2.29 -6.61
N SER A 139 -14.98 -2.57 -7.46
CA SER A 139 -16.40 -2.62 -7.06
C SER A 139 -16.74 -3.63 -5.93
N SER A 140 -15.93 -4.68 -5.75
CA SER A 140 -16.09 -5.68 -4.68
C SER A 140 -15.24 -5.40 -3.43
N LEU A 141 -14.66 -4.21 -3.29
CA LEU A 141 -13.74 -3.90 -2.20
C LEU A 141 -14.47 -3.87 -0.85
N GLU A 142 -14.07 -4.77 0.04
CA GLU A 142 -14.67 -4.96 1.36
C GLU A 142 -13.79 -4.40 2.48
N THR A 143 -12.47 -4.54 2.34
CA THR A 143 -11.48 -4.17 3.35
C THR A 143 -10.40 -3.26 2.78
N VAL A 144 -10.12 -2.16 3.48
CA VAL A 144 -8.94 -1.34 3.23
C VAL A 144 -8.00 -1.43 4.42
N VAL A 145 -6.72 -1.67 4.16
CA VAL A 145 -5.65 -1.70 5.15
C VAL A 145 -4.75 -0.49 4.93
N LEU A 146 -4.76 0.45 5.87
CA LEU A 146 -3.85 1.58 5.91
C LEU A 146 -2.61 1.13 6.66
N VAL A 147 -1.50 0.95 5.95
CA VAL A 147 -0.22 0.55 6.54
C VAL A 147 0.72 1.72 6.59
N ASN A 148 1.34 1.92 7.75
CA ASN A 148 2.44 2.84 7.92
C ASN A 148 3.63 2.04 8.46
N GLN A 149 4.65 1.82 7.62
CA GLN A 149 5.74 0.89 7.88
C GLN A 149 7.14 1.51 7.67
N PHE A 150 7.23 2.58 6.88
CA PHE A 150 8.50 3.26 6.56
C PHE A 150 8.74 4.52 7.40
N GLN A 151 8.00 4.69 8.50
CA GLN A 151 8.18 5.82 9.39
C GLN A 151 9.59 5.85 10.00
N ALA A 152 10.32 6.94 9.75
CA ALA A 152 11.26 7.42 10.75
C ALA A 152 10.44 8.11 11.85
N PRO A 153 10.92 8.18 13.11
CA PRO A 153 10.17 8.77 14.23
C PRO A 153 9.74 10.24 14.05
N TRP A 154 10.14 10.91 12.97
CA TRP A 154 9.78 12.28 12.63
C TRP A 154 8.98 12.46 11.32
N THR A 155 8.77 11.40 10.51
CA THR A 155 8.23 11.51 9.14
C THR A 155 6.84 10.87 8.94
N GLY A 156 6.20 10.44 10.03
CA GLY A 156 4.98 9.65 9.97
C GLY A 156 3.73 10.46 9.68
N ALA A 157 3.21 10.39 8.45
CA ALA A 157 1.90 10.97 8.16
C ALA A 157 0.79 10.11 8.79
N PRO A 158 -0.18 10.71 9.51
CA PRO A 158 -1.24 9.96 10.18
C PRO A 158 -2.10 9.19 9.17
N PRO A 159 -2.80 8.12 9.60
CA PRO A 159 -3.76 7.44 8.76
C PRO A 159 -4.85 8.41 8.29
N SER A 160 -5.35 8.21 7.07
CA SER A 160 -6.43 9.01 6.50
C SER A 160 -7.26 8.18 5.53
N LEU A 161 -8.58 8.41 5.58
CA LEU A 161 -9.60 7.86 4.71
C LEU A 161 -9.78 8.66 3.42
N ARG A 162 -9.08 9.80 3.24
CA ARG A 162 -9.24 10.71 2.08
C ARG A 162 -8.96 10.10 0.72
N LEU A 163 -8.37 8.92 0.65
CA LEU A 163 -8.19 8.17 -0.60
C LEU A 163 -9.41 7.31 -0.94
N LEU A 164 -10.30 7.09 0.02
CA LEU A 164 -11.53 6.34 -0.18
C LEU A 164 -12.63 7.24 -0.77
N PRO A 165 -13.63 6.65 -1.46
CA PRO A 165 -14.74 7.40 -2.01
C PRO A 165 -15.52 8.13 -0.91
N ASN A 166 -15.82 9.40 -1.12
CA ASN A 166 -16.67 10.17 -0.22
C ASN A 166 -18.14 9.87 -0.51
N ALA A 167 -18.88 9.37 0.48
CA ALA A 167 -20.29 9.01 0.36
C ALA A 167 -21.18 10.19 -0.07
N ARG A 168 -20.71 11.42 0.15
CA ARG A 168 -21.45 12.66 -0.11
C ARG A 168 -21.31 13.19 -1.53
N GLU A 169 -20.38 12.65 -2.33
CA GLU A 169 -20.12 13.11 -3.70
C GLU A 169 -21.23 12.72 -4.70
N GLY A 170 -22.38 12.26 -4.20
CA GLY A 170 -23.64 12.08 -4.92
C GLY A 170 -23.75 10.78 -5.70
N GLU A 171 -24.94 10.50 -6.22
CA GLU A 171 -25.28 9.28 -6.97
C GLU A 171 -24.46 9.07 -8.26
N ARG A 172 -23.73 10.09 -8.72
CA ARG A 172 -22.86 10.00 -9.91
C ARG A 172 -21.57 9.22 -9.66
N HIS A 173 -21.17 9.01 -8.41
CA HIS A 173 -19.99 8.22 -8.05
C HIS A 173 -20.40 7.01 -7.20
N VAL A 174 -20.79 5.92 -7.88
CA VAL A 174 -20.97 4.59 -7.27
C VAL A 174 -19.58 3.92 -7.16
N GLY A 175 -18.71 4.50 -6.33
CA GLY A 175 -17.43 3.87 -5.96
C GLY A 175 -17.64 2.79 -4.90
N PRO A 176 -16.64 1.93 -4.63
CA PRO A 176 -16.77 0.95 -3.57
C PRO A 176 -16.89 1.61 -2.21
N ARG A 177 -17.57 0.91 -1.30
CA ARG A 177 -17.83 1.35 0.06
C ARG A 177 -17.31 0.28 1.01
N PRO A 178 -15.98 0.19 1.20
CA PRO A 178 -15.39 -0.82 2.06
C PRO A 178 -15.92 -0.65 3.48
N SER A 179 -16.58 -1.70 3.99
CA SER A 179 -17.17 -1.67 5.33
C SER A 179 -16.13 -1.82 6.44
N MET A 180 -14.91 -2.26 6.11
CA MET A 180 -13.83 -2.48 7.06
C MET A 180 -12.59 -1.65 6.71
N VAL A 181 -12.07 -0.96 7.72
CA VAL A 181 -10.77 -0.31 7.69
C VAL A 181 -9.86 -0.95 8.73
N ARG A 182 -8.66 -1.35 8.33
CA ARG A 182 -7.60 -1.84 9.21
C ARG A 182 -6.48 -0.82 9.21
N ILE A 183 -6.11 -0.29 10.37
CA ILE A 183 -4.99 0.63 10.55
C ILE A 183 -3.85 -0.19 11.13
N ALA A 184 -2.89 -0.56 10.29
CA ALA A 184 -1.70 -1.29 10.71
C ALA A 184 -0.53 -0.30 10.80
N HIS A 185 -0.10 -0.05 12.02
CA HIS A 185 0.98 0.88 12.30
C HIS A 185 2.15 0.14 12.91
N GLY A 186 3.35 0.35 12.41
CA GLY A 186 4.54 -0.16 13.06
C GLY A 186 5.82 0.26 12.35
N TYR A 187 6.95 -0.15 12.89
CA TYR A 187 8.26 0.24 12.38
C TYR A 187 8.90 -0.92 11.64
N GLY A 188 9.37 -0.68 10.42
CA GLY A 188 10.14 -1.67 9.68
C GLY A 188 11.38 -2.13 10.47
N LYS A 189 11.83 -3.37 10.24
CA LYS A 189 12.99 -3.97 10.94
C LYS A 189 14.22 -3.06 10.98
N HIS A 190 14.49 -2.34 9.88
CA HIS A 190 15.61 -1.41 9.76
C HIS A 190 15.50 -0.20 10.71
N VAL A 191 14.28 0.28 10.98
CA VAL A 191 14.02 1.37 11.94
C VAL A 191 14.25 0.84 13.35
N LEU A 192 13.68 -0.32 13.67
CA LEU A 192 13.87 -0.99 14.97
C LEU A 192 15.34 -1.32 15.25
N GLN A 193 16.08 -1.78 14.23
CA GLN A 193 17.52 -2.05 14.34
C GLN A 193 18.30 -0.76 14.63
N ARG A 194 18.05 0.32 13.88
CA ARG A 194 18.69 1.62 14.15
C ARG A 194 18.40 2.16 15.55
N TRP A 195 17.19 1.92 16.07
CA TRP A 195 16.83 2.29 17.44
C TRP A 195 17.61 1.46 18.46
N SER A 196 17.75 0.16 18.21
CA SER A 196 18.54 -0.75 19.04
C SER A 196 20.04 -0.37 19.06
N GLU A 197 20.55 0.16 17.95
CA GLU A 197 21.93 0.63 17.79
C GLU A 197 22.18 2.02 18.42
N ARG A 198 21.13 2.76 18.81
CA ARG A 198 21.22 4.07 19.48
C ARG A 198 20.60 4.01 20.88
N PRO A 199 21.37 3.57 21.89
CA PRO A 199 20.81 3.28 23.20
C PRO A 199 20.43 4.53 24.03
N ASP A 200 20.89 5.74 23.67
CA ASP A 200 20.67 6.91 24.54
C ASP A 200 20.50 8.26 23.81
N PRO A 201 19.34 8.94 23.96
CA PRO A 201 18.09 8.40 24.50
C PRO A 201 17.44 7.45 23.48
N THR A 202 16.78 6.40 23.98
CA THR A 202 15.86 5.60 23.16
C THR A 202 14.83 6.55 22.55
N PRO A 203 14.63 6.56 21.22
CA PRO A 203 13.67 7.46 20.59
C PRO A 203 12.28 7.28 21.21
N ALA A 204 11.66 8.38 21.64
CA ALA A 204 10.29 8.33 22.10
C ALA A 204 9.40 7.90 20.93
N VAL A 205 8.65 6.82 21.13
CA VAL A 205 7.66 6.35 20.17
C VAL A 205 6.42 7.22 20.34
N PRO A 206 6.05 8.05 19.35
CA PRO A 206 4.81 8.82 19.46
C PRO A 206 3.61 7.87 19.51
N ALA A 207 2.56 8.30 20.20
CA ALA A 207 1.27 7.61 20.14
C ALA A 207 0.72 7.65 18.71
N LEU A 208 -0.11 6.68 18.37
CA LEU A 208 -0.82 6.67 17.09
C LEU A 208 -1.81 7.85 17.05
N ASP A 209 -1.57 8.81 16.16
CA ASP A 209 -2.49 9.92 15.93
C ASP A 209 -3.69 9.49 15.07
N LEU A 210 -4.88 9.46 15.68
CA LEU A 210 -6.14 9.12 15.03
C LEU A 210 -7.00 10.36 14.71
N THR A 211 -6.50 11.57 14.98
CA THR A 211 -7.26 12.82 14.87
C THR A 211 -7.89 12.97 13.49
N GLY A 212 -7.09 12.78 12.43
CA GLY A 212 -7.56 12.92 11.04
C GLY A 212 -8.66 11.92 10.68
N VAL A 213 -8.52 10.64 11.08
CA VAL A 213 -9.53 9.60 10.85
C VAL A 213 -10.83 9.92 11.60
N LEU A 214 -10.72 10.37 12.85
CA LEU A 214 -11.86 10.75 13.67
C LEU A 214 -12.63 11.93 13.07
N GLU A 215 -11.93 12.99 12.65
CA GLU A 215 -12.55 14.13 11.97
C GLU A 215 -13.22 13.72 10.66
N GLU A 216 -12.59 12.84 9.90
CA GLU A 216 -13.10 12.31 8.64
C GLU A 216 -14.37 11.47 8.85
N LEU A 217 -14.41 10.60 9.87
CA LEU A 217 -15.60 9.83 10.23
C LEU A 217 -16.71 10.73 10.78
N ALA A 218 -16.39 11.63 11.72
CA ALA A 218 -17.32 12.60 12.28
C ALA A 218 -17.89 13.53 11.22
N SER A 219 -17.13 13.78 10.15
CA SER A 219 -17.63 14.55 9.03
C SER A 219 -18.87 13.90 8.46
N GLY A 220 -18.97 12.56 8.41
CA GLY A 220 -20.02 11.77 7.77
C GLY A 220 -19.74 11.43 6.29
N ALA A 221 -18.51 11.64 5.81
CA ALA A 221 -18.10 11.29 4.45
C ALA A 221 -17.83 9.78 4.26
N TYR A 222 -17.60 9.06 5.35
CA TYR A 222 -17.21 7.64 5.36
C TYR A 222 -18.14 6.81 6.25
N ASP A 223 -19.43 7.16 6.29
CA ASP A 223 -20.47 6.50 7.09
C ASP A 223 -20.71 5.02 6.72
N TYR A 224 -20.18 4.58 5.60
CA TYR A 224 -20.16 3.17 5.20
C TYR A 224 -19.08 2.35 5.92
N VAL A 225 -18.08 2.98 6.55
CA VAL A 225 -17.08 2.30 7.36
C VAL A 225 -17.69 1.90 8.69
N ARG A 226 -17.94 0.60 8.87
CA ARG A 226 -18.59 0.03 10.06
C ARG A 226 -17.61 -0.62 11.03
N ASN A 227 -16.49 -1.11 10.51
CA ASN A 227 -15.54 -1.89 11.29
C ASN A 227 -14.15 -1.25 11.20
N VAL A 228 -13.57 -0.94 12.35
CA VAL A 228 -12.19 -0.45 12.46
C VAL A 228 -11.37 -1.44 13.29
N VAL A 229 -10.24 -1.88 12.74
CA VAL A 229 -9.24 -2.66 13.48
C VAL A 229 -7.94 -1.89 13.51
N ILE A 230 -7.40 -1.64 14.70
CA ILE A 230 -6.11 -0.99 14.92
C ILE A 230 -5.10 -2.07 15.31
N GLU A 231 -4.04 -2.22 14.52
CA GLU A 231 -2.96 -3.19 14.73
C GLU A 231 -1.67 -2.41 14.99
N VAL A 232 -1.20 -2.42 16.23
CA VAL A 232 -0.05 -1.63 16.71
C VAL A 232 0.94 -2.51 17.48
N PRO A 233 2.25 -2.22 17.45
CA PRO A 233 3.20 -2.91 18.31
C PRO A 233 3.06 -2.45 19.76
N TYR A 234 3.57 -3.27 20.69
CA TYR A 234 3.45 -3.05 22.14
C TYR A 234 3.93 -1.66 22.62
N HIS A 235 4.92 -1.08 21.93
CA HIS A 235 5.51 0.21 22.28
C HIS A 235 4.76 1.43 21.70
N VAL A 236 3.77 1.22 20.82
CA VAL A 236 2.95 2.30 20.27
C VAL A 236 1.68 2.41 21.09
N ALA A 237 1.53 3.53 21.81
CA ALA A 237 0.32 3.82 22.56
C ALA A 237 -0.82 4.23 21.61
N VAL A 238 -2.05 3.86 21.98
CA VAL A 238 -3.28 4.34 21.33
C VAL A 238 -4.13 5.00 22.39
N ASP A 239 -4.55 6.24 22.16
CA ASP A 239 -5.32 7.00 23.13
C ASP A 239 -6.70 6.35 23.37
N ALA A 240 -7.06 6.12 24.64
CA ALA A 240 -8.31 5.48 24.99
C ALA A 240 -9.53 6.33 24.65
N GLY A 241 -9.41 7.66 24.74
CA GLY A 241 -10.46 8.60 24.33
C GLY A 241 -10.72 8.54 22.83
N ASP A 242 -9.66 8.43 22.02
CA ASP A 242 -9.81 8.23 20.57
C ASP A 242 -10.51 6.90 20.23
N ILE A 243 -10.25 5.83 20.99
CA ILE A 243 -10.98 4.56 20.83
C ILE A 243 -12.47 4.72 21.15
N GLU A 244 -12.83 5.43 22.22
CA GLU A 244 -14.25 5.67 22.52
C GLU A 244 -14.91 6.51 21.42
N ARG A 245 -14.24 7.56 20.93
CA ARG A 245 -14.74 8.38 19.82
C ARG A 245 -14.92 7.57 18.53
N LEU A 246 -14.03 6.61 18.24
CA LEU A 246 -14.22 5.70 17.10
C LEU A 246 -15.50 4.85 17.26
N ARG A 247 -15.82 4.42 18.48
CA ARG A 247 -17.04 3.62 18.76
C ARG A 247 -18.33 4.43 18.62
N GLU A 248 -18.26 5.76 18.65
CA GLU A 248 -19.41 6.62 18.34
C GLU A 248 -19.76 6.61 16.85
N HIS A 249 -18.80 6.26 15.98
CA HIS A 249 -18.96 6.31 14.53
C HIS A 249 -18.97 4.93 13.85
N CYS A 250 -18.41 3.91 14.49
CA CYS A 250 -18.26 2.57 13.94
C CYS A 250 -18.94 1.52 14.83
N ASP A 251 -19.61 0.54 14.20
CA ASP A 251 -20.29 -0.57 14.86
C ASP A 251 -19.31 -1.47 15.65
N THR A 252 -18.09 -1.64 15.14
CA THR A 252 -17.05 -2.46 15.78
C THR A 252 -15.70 -1.76 15.73
N VAL A 253 -15.05 -1.64 16.89
CA VAL A 253 -13.67 -1.13 17.02
C VAL A 253 -12.84 -2.15 17.80
N GLN A 254 -11.78 -2.64 17.19
CA GLN A 254 -10.84 -3.59 17.80
C GLN A 254 -9.44 -3.00 17.84
N VAL A 255 -8.75 -3.17 18.97
CA VAL A 255 -7.32 -2.84 19.11
C VAL A 255 -6.57 -4.14 19.33
N LYS A 256 -5.55 -4.40 18.51
CA LYS A 256 -4.72 -5.59 18.54
C LYS A 256 -3.27 -5.17 18.70
N VAL A 257 -2.63 -5.71 19.72
CA VAL A 257 -1.19 -5.60 19.88
C VAL A 257 -0.52 -6.68 19.03
N VAL A 258 0.40 -6.31 18.15
CA VAL A 258 1.09 -7.21 17.22
C VAL A 258 2.60 -7.07 17.33
N ASP A 259 3.33 -8.18 17.37
CA ASP A 259 4.80 -8.14 17.50
C ASP A 259 5.50 -7.66 16.22
N VAL A 260 4.84 -7.86 15.08
CA VAL A 260 5.36 -7.55 13.75
C VAL A 260 4.31 -6.79 12.97
N THR A 261 4.72 -5.70 12.30
CA THR A 261 3.84 -4.95 11.40
C THR A 261 3.25 -5.91 10.35
N PRO A 262 1.91 -6.00 10.25
CA PRO A 262 1.25 -6.85 9.28
C PRO A 262 1.74 -6.57 7.86
N ALA A 263 2.03 -7.64 7.11
CA ALA A 263 2.30 -7.59 5.68
C ALA A 263 1.17 -8.32 4.95
N ILE A 264 0.98 -7.99 3.66
CA ILE A 264 0.04 -8.74 2.83
C ILE A 264 0.42 -10.23 2.82
N SER A 265 -0.56 -11.09 3.08
CA SER A 265 -0.37 -12.53 2.89
C SER A 265 -0.35 -12.84 1.40
N LEU A 266 0.82 -13.23 0.89
CA LEU A 266 0.99 -13.72 -0.48
C LEU A 266 0.71 -15.23 -0.55
N PRO A 267 0.31 -15.76 -1.71
CA PRO A 267 0.19 -17.20 -1.94
C PRO A 267 1.50 -17.95 -1.62
N ALA A 268 1.37 -19.21 -1.19
CA ALA A 268 2.53 -20.01 -0.77
C ALA A 268 3.61 -20.16 -1.84
N TYR A 269 3.25 -20.17 -3.12
CA TYR A 269 4.21 -20.27 -4.23
C TYR A 269 5.07 -19.01 -4.41
N CYS A 270 4.73 -17.88 -3.79
CA CYS A 270 5.58 -16.69 -3.75
C CYS A 270 6.71 -16.83 -2.72
N TYR A 271 6.64 -17.82 -1.83
CA TYR A 271 7.66 -18.05 -0.83
C TYR A 271 8.78 -18.93 -1.41
N GLU A 272 9.88 -18.30 -1.82
CA GLU A 272 11.09 -19.01 -2.25
C GLU A 272 12.18 -18.87 -1.18
N SER A 273 12.40 -19.94 -0.40
CA SER A 273 13.36 -19.94 0.72
C SER A 273 14.80 -19.64 0.29
N ALA A 274 15.16 -19.95 -0.96
CA ALA A 274 16.50 -19.72 -1.49
C ALA A 274 16.76 -18.24 -1.83
N ALA A 275 15.73 -17.46 -2.13
CA ALA A 275 15.88 -16.06 -2.55
C ALA A 275 15.91 -15.07 -1.37
N TRP A 276 15.46 -15.52 -0.19
CA TRP A 276 15.52 -14.78 1.08
C TRP A 276 16.95 -14.70 1.66
N ALA A 277 17.88 -15.53 1.18
CA ALA A 277 19.12 -15.81 1.89
C ALA A 277 20.30 -14.83 1.65
N ALA A 278 20.12 -13.71 0.94
CA ALA A 278 21.27 -12.88 0.55
C ALA A 278 21.17 -11.36 0.75
N ASN A 279 20.00 -10.77 1.01
CA ASN A 279 19.90 -9.33 1.27
C ASN A 279 18.63 -9.01 2.08
N ASP A 280 18.80 -8.36 3.24
CA ASP A 280 17.76 -7.87 4.17
C ASP A 280 16.90 -6.72 3.58
N VAL A 281 16.59 -6.75 2.28
CA VAL A 281 15.73 -5.74 1.68
C VAL A 281 14.31 -6.01 2.18
N PRO A 282 13.75 -5.15 3.04
CA PRO A 282 12.50 -5.49 3.73
C PRO A 282 11.35 -5.59 2.73
N TRP A 283 10.29 -6.30 3.12
CA TRP A 283 9.00 -6.07 2.46
C TRP A 283 8.73 -4.55 2.52
N PRO A 284 8.38 -3.94 1.39
CA PRO A 284 7.88 -4.57 0.20
C PRO A 284 8.89 -4.61 -0.96
N TYR A 285 10.17 -4.31 -0.84
CA TYR A 285 11.08 -4.29 -2.02
C TYR A 285 11.22 -5.62 -2.78
N LYS A 286 10.76 -6.73 -2.22
CA LYS A 286 10.84 -8.08 -2.78
C LYS A 286 9.54 -8.85 -2.57
N LEU A 287 9.11 -9.60 -3.58
CA LEU A 287 8.12 -10.67 -3.42
C LEU A 287 8.77 -11.90 -2.74
N TRP A 288 10.08 -12.08 -2.93
CA TRP A 288 10.96 -13.12 -2.38
C TRP A 288 12.39 -12.61 -2.18
#